data_AF-A0A392T2T5-F1
#
_entry.id   AF-A0A392T2T5-F1
#
_cell.length_a   1.000
_cell.length_b   1.000
_cell.length_c   1.000
_cell.angle_alpha   90.00
_cell.angle_beta   90.00
_cell.angle_gamma   90.00
#
_symmetry.space_group_name_H-M   'P 1'
#
loop_
_entity.id
_entity.type
_entity.pdbx_description
1 polymer ?
#
loop_
_entity_poly.entity_id
_entity_poly.type
_entity_poly.pdbx_seq_one_letter_code
_entity_poly.pdbx_strand_id
1 'polypeptide(L)' 'GGREKRHGMSVSVLDPRVTLYHGMRLVKWRMVTSEIYNITGEWKELVAENQLKEGQKVQLWSFRSHQQLYFALVKL' A
#
# COMPACT_ATOMS: atom_id res chain seq x y z
N GLY A 1 -14.74 22.90 -4.80
CA GLY A 1 -13.53 22.32 -5.41
C GLY A 1 -13.61 20.81 -5.32
N GLY A 2 -13.95 20.15 -6.42
CA GLY A 2 -14.21 18.71 -6.44
C GLY A 2 -12.94 17.92 -6.15
N ARG A 3 -13.01 16.98 -5.20
CA ARG A 3 -12.00 15.93 -5.06
C ARG A 3 -12.08 15.08 -6.32
N GLU A 4 -11.23 15.38 -7.30
CA GLU A 4 -10.96 14.48 -8.41
C GLU A 4 -10.72 13.09 -7.82
N LYS A 5 -11.51 12.10 -8.25
CA LYS A 5 -11.29 10.71 -7.88
C LYS A 5 -9.87 10.38 -8.29
N ARG A 6 -8.95 10.27 -7.31
CA ARG A 6 -7.55 9.93 -7.58
C ARG A 6 -7.53 8.53 -8.16
N HIS A 7 -7.30 8.43 -9.47
CA HIS A 7 -7.24 7.16 -10.19
C HIS A 7 -5.95 6.43 -9.78
N GLY A 8 -6.00 5.67 -8.68
CA GLY A 8 -4.89 4.82 -8.25
C GLY A 8 -4.84 3.51 -9.03
N MET A 9 -3.67 2.89 -9.08
CA MET A 9 -3.48 1.54 -9.60
C MET A 9 -3.94 0.52 -8.57
N SER A 10 -4.76 -0.46 -8.95
CA SER A 10 -5.07 -1.59 -8.08
C SER A 10 -3.79 -2.42 -7.85
N VAL A 11 -3.52 -2.75 -6.59
CA VAL A 11 -2.37 -3.56 -6.19
C VAL A 11 -2.83 -4.59 -5.16
N SER A 12 -2.04 -5.62 -4.94
CA SER A 12 -2.25 -6.52 -3.80
C SER A 12 -1.03 -6.49 -2.89
N VAL A 13 -1.23 -6.74 -1.60
CA VAL A 13 -0.15 -6.72 -0.60
C VAL A 13 -0.14 -8.05 0.15
N LEU A 14 1.02 -8.70 0.21
CA LEU A 14 1.29 -9.82 1.11
C LEU A 14 1.83 -9.28 2.43
N ASP A 15 1.28 -9.77 3.54
CA ASP A 15 1.86 -9.51 4.86
C ASP A 15 2.93 -10.56 5.24
N PRO A 16 3.65 -10.39 6.36
CA PRO A 16 4.67 -11.34 6.81
C PRO A 16 4.18 -12.76 7.09
N ARG A 17 2.85 -12.96 7.24
CA ARG A 17 2.23 -14.27 7.43
C ARG A 17 1.77 -14.88 6.10
N VAL A 18 2.07 -14.21 4.99
CA VAL A 18 1.65 -14.58 3.63
C VAL A 18 0.12 -14.45 3.44
N THR A 19 -0.54 -13.63 4.26
CA THR A 19 -1.93 -13.24 4.01
C THR A 19 -1.97 -12.20 2.89
N LEU A 20 -2.82 -12.44 1.89
CA LEU A 20 -2.94 -11.59 0.70
C LEU A 20 -4.15 -10.65 0.82
N TYR A 21 -3.90 -9.35 0.62
CA TYR A 21 -4.91 -8.29 0.65
C TYR A 21 -5.08 -7.73 -0.77
N HIS A 22 -6.30 -7.75 -1.29
CA HIS A 22 -6.60 -7.38 -2.67
C HIS A 22 -7.27 -6.01 -2.83
N GLY A 23 -7.86 -5.47 -1.76
CA GLY A 23 -8.57 -4.18 -1.78
C GLY A 23 -7.64 -2.96 -1.69
N MET A 24 -6.41 -3.08 -2.17
CA MET A 24 -5.38 -2.04 -2.05
C MET A 24 -5.25 -1.22 -3.34
N ARG A 25 -4.87 0.06 -3.18
CA ARG A 25 -4.57 0.95 -4.31
C ARG A 25 -3.30 1.74 -4.07
N LEU A 26 -2.40 1.74 -5.05
CA LEU A 26 -1.27 2.65 -5.12
C LEU A 26 -1.73 3.96 -5.78
N VAL A 27 -1.73 5.05 -5.02
CA VAL A 27 -2.23 6.36 -5.45
C VAL A 27 -1.09 7.37 -5.40
N LYS A 28 -0.87 8.09 -6.50
CA LYS A 28 0.02 9.26 -6.50
C LYS A 28 -0.73 10.47 -5.95
N TRP A 29 -0.22 11.07 -4.89
CA TRP A 29 -0.76 12.28 -4.27
C TRP A 29 0.14 13.45 -4.64
N ARG A 30 -0.41 14.42 -5.35
CA ARG A 30 0.27 15.69 -5.63
C ARG A 30 0.06 16.62 -4.44
N MET A 31 1.14 16.88 -3.72
CA MET A 31 1.22 17.92 -2.71
C MET A 31 1.63 19.25 -3.36
N VAL A 32 1.61 20.34 -2.59
CA VAL A 32 1.98 21.68 -3.10
C VAL A 32 3.41 21.69 -3.65
N THR A 33 4.34 20.99 -2.99
CA THR A 33 5.77 21.02 -3.32
C THR A 33 6.34 19.65 -3.69
N SER A 34 5.55 18.57 -3.60
CA SER A 34 6.05 17.22 -3.79
C SER A 34 4.98 16.28 -4.33
N GLU A 35 5.40 15.09 -4.72
CA GLU A 35 4.51 14.01 -5.11
C GLU A 35 4.84 12.79 -4.26
N ILE A 36 3.82 12.19 -3.65
CA ILE A 36 3.99 11.06 -2.72
C ILE A 36 3.12 9.90 -3.21
N TYR A 37 3.68 8.70 -3.28
CA TYR A 37 2.91 7.49 -3.53
C TYR A 37 2.41 6.91 -2.21
N ASN A 38 1.11 6.65 -2.13
CA ASN A 38 0.47 6.09 -0.95
C ASN A 38 -0.24 4.79 -1.31
N ILE A 39 -0.12 3.78 -0.46
CA ILE A 39 -0.99 2.60 -0.49
C ILE A 39 -2.23 2.93 0.36
N THR A 40 -3.40 2.75 -0.23
CA THR A 40 -4.71 3.07 0.35
C THR A 40 -5.65 1.88 0.20
N GLY A 41 -6.85 1.96 0.77
CA GLY A 41 -7.80 0.84 0.81
C GLY A 41 -7.61 0.03 2.09
N GLU A 42 -7.43 -1.29 1.97
CA GLU A 42 -7.29 -2.24 3.09
C GLU A 42 -6.01 -2.08 3.94
N TRP A 43 -5.26 -0.98 3.76
CA TRP A 43 -4.01 -0.73 4.47
C TRP A 43 -4.22 -0.65 5.98
N LYS A 44 -5.37 -0.11 6.42
CA LYS A 44 -5.69 0.03 7.84
C LYS A 44 -5.88 -1.34 8.50
N GLU A 45 -6.57 -2.25 7.82
CA GLU A 45 -6.81 -3.62 8.25
C GLU A 45 -5.47 -4.37 8.34
N LEU A 46 -4.64 -4.28 7.31
CA LEU A 46 -3.29 -4.87 7.30
C LEU A 46 -2.45 -4.37 8.47
N VAL A 47 -2.44 -3.07 8.75
CA VAL A 47 -1.72 -2.45 9.88
C VAL A 47 -2.23 -3.01 11.22
N ALA A 48 -3.54 -3.09 11.40
CA ALA A 48 -4.16 -3.58 12.63
C ALA A 48 -3.84 -5.06 12.87
N GLU A 49 -4.01 -5.91 11.86
CA GLU A 49 -3.73 -7.34 11.95
C GLU A 49 -2.25 -7.64 12.16
N ASN A 50 -1.37 -6.82 11.62
CA ASN A 50 0.08 -6.96 11.78
C ASN A 50 0.63 -6.19 12.98
N GLN A 51 -0.22 -5.52 13.77
CA GLN A 51 0.14 -4.75 14.96
C GLN A 51 1.26 -3.74 14.69
N LEU A 52 1.24 -3.12 13.50
CA LEU A 52 2.22 -2.10 13.14
C LEU A 52 1.96 -0.82 13.93
N LYS A 53 3.03 -0.20 14.41
CA LYS A 53 2.96 1.05 15.19
C LYS A 53 3.50 2.22 14.40
N GLU A 54 3.02 3.42 14.73
CA GLU A 54 3.60 4.65 14.19
C GLU A 54 5.09 4.73 14.52
N GLY A 55 5.89 5.19 13.55
CA GLY A 55 7.35 5.24 13.66
C GLY A 55 8.07 3.89 13.49
N GLN A 56 7.34 2.77 13.42
CA GLN A 56 7.93 1.47 13.14
C GLN A 56 8.45 1.42 11.70
N LYS A 57 9.73 1.08 11.55
CA LYS A 57 10.31 0.83 10.23
C LYS A 57 9.87 -0.55 9.74
N VAL A 58 9.43 -0.60 8.50
CA VAL A 58 9.07 -1.82 7.77
C VAL A 58 9.76 -1.81 6.42
N GLN A 59 10.01 -2.99 5.85
CA GLN A 59 10.41 -3.11 4.46
C GLN A 59 9.19 -3.39 3.60
N LEU A 60 9.12 -2.74 2.44
CA LEU A 60 8.07 -2.98 1.47
C LEU A 60 8.72 -3.26 0.12
N TRP A 61 8.59 -4.49 -0.34
CA TRP A 61 9.16 -4.95 -1.61
C TRP A 61 8.10 -4.94 -2.68
N SER A 62 8.42 -4.46 -3.88
CA SER A 62 7.52 -4.54 -5.03
C SER A 62 7.91 -5.70 -5.92
N PHE A 63 6.94 -6.45 -6.43
CA PHE A 63 7.15 -7.50 -7.42
C PHE A 63 5.97 -7.60 -8.37
N ARG A 64 6.15 -8.32 -9.48
CA ARG A 64 5.07 -8.58 -10.44
C ARG A 64 4.78 -10.06 -10.49
N SER A 65 3.50 -10.41 -10.53
CA SER A 65 3.02 -11.76 -10.81
C SER A 65 1.90 -11.66 -11.83
N HIS A 66 1.95 -12.44 -12.91
CA HIS A 66 0.99 -12.36 -14.02
C HIS A 66 0.72 -10.92 -14.49
N GLN A 67 1.78 -10.12 -14.63
CA GLN A 67 1.76 -8.68 -15.00
C GLN A 67 1.12 -7.73 -13.97
N GLN A 68 0.43 -8.24 -12.96
CA GLN A 68 -0.15 -7.47 -11.87
C GLN A 68 0.94 -7.07 -10.87
N LEU A 69 0.87 -5.83 -10.36
CA LEU A 69 1.77 -5.31 -9.33
C LEU A 69 1.33 -5.77 -7.94
N TYR A 70 2.28 -6.31 -7.20
CA TYR A 70 2.15 -6.72 -5.81
C TYR A 70 3.19 -6.03 -4.94
N PHE A 71 2.89 -5.95 -3.65
CA PHE A 71 3.86 -5.63 -2.62
C PHE A 71 3.97 -6.75 -1.59
N ALA A 72 5.13 -6.92 -0.99
CA ALA A 72 5.35 -7.77 0.17
C ALA A 72 5.85 -6.91 1.33
N LEU A 73 5.10 -6.92 2.43
CA LEU A 73 5.48 -6.31 3.68
C LEU A 73 6.37 -7.28 4.46
N VAL A 74 7.56 -6.83 4.83
CA VAL A 74 8.52 -7.59 5.66
C VAL A 74 8.82 -6.78 6.91
N LYS A 75 8.64 -7.39 8.08
CA LYS A 75 9.05 -6.81 9.36
C LYS A 75 10.58 -6.94 9.48
N LEU A 76 11.21 -5.86 9.95
CA LEU A 76 12.62 -5.84 10.33
C LEU A 76 12.82 -6.54 11.68
#